data_AF-A0A6D2G516-F1
#
_entry.id   AF-A0A6D2G516-F1
#
_cell.length_a   1.000
_cell.length_b   1.000
_cell.length_c   1.000
_cell.angle_alpha   90.00
_cell.angle_beta   90.00
_cell.angle_gamma   90.00
#
_symmetry.space_group_name_H-M   'P 1'
#
loop_
_entity.id
_entity.type
_entity.pdbx_description
1 polymer ?
#
loop_
_entity_poly.entity_id
_entity_poly.type
_entity_poly.pdbx_seq_one_letter_code
_entity_poly.pdbx_strand_id
1 'polypeptide(L)'
;MKGRWAKYVATGVMLAMLAACSSKPTDRGQQYKDGKFTQPFSLVNQPDAVGAPINAGDFAEQVDQIRSASPRLYTNQSNVYNAVQNWLRSGGDTRTMRQYWHRCLADGRHRQLR
;
A
#
# COMPACT_ATOMS: atom_id res chain seq x y z
N MET A 1 -33.43 40.72 21.77
CA MET A 1 -33.46 39.56 20.84
C MET A 1 -32.31 39.49 19.84
N LYS A 2 -31.66 40.61 19.45
CA LYS A 2 -30.56 40.67 18.46
C LYS A 2 -29.25 39.95 18.89
N GLY A 3 -28.88 40.02 20.18
CA GLY A 3 -27.63 39.41 20.68
C GLY A 3 -27.63 37.88 20.73
N ARG A 4 -28.81 37.22 20.78
CA ARG A 4 -28.91 35.75 20.72
C ARG A 4 -28.70 35.25 19.29
N TRP A 5 -29.24 35.97 18.31
CA TRP A 5 -29.03 35.70 16.89
C TRP A 5 -27.56 35.81 16.46
N ALA A 6 -26.85 36.85 16.93
CA ALA A 6 -25.42 37.00 16.66
C ALA A 6 -24.59 35.81 17.17
N LYS A 7 -24.94 35.26 18.34
CA LYS A 7 -24.28 34.07 18.89
C LYS A 7 -24.53 32.83 18.04
N TYR A 8 -25.77 32.59 17.59
CA TYR A 8 -26.08 31.44 16.73
C TYR A 8 -25.38 31.51 15.38
N VAL A 9 -25.30 32.69 14.76
CA VAL A 9 -24.57 32.88 13.50
C VAL A 9 -23.07 32.64 13.71
N ALA A 10 -22.47 33.22 14.76
CA ALA A 10 -21.05 33.03 15.04
C ALA A 10 -20.71 31.54 15.29
N THR A 11 -21.54 30.83 16.06
CA THR A 11 -21.36 29.39 16.28
C THR A 11 -21.53 28.58 15.01
N GLY A 12 -22.51 28.92 14.15
CA GLY A 12 -22.71 28.26 12.86
C GLY A 12 -21.52 28.42 11.92
N VAL A 13 -20.97 29.64 11.83
CA VAL A 13 -19.76 29.93 11.04
C VAL A 13 -18.55 29.15 11.57
N MET A 14 -18.38 29.10 12.90
CA MET A 14 -17.29 28.34 13.52
C MET A 14 -17.39 26.85 13.18
N LEU A 15 -18.59 26.24 13.31
CA LEU A 15 -18.80 24.84 12.97
C LEU A 15 -18.56 24.54 11.49
N ALA A 16 -18.99 25.44 10.60
CA ALA A 16 -18.73 25.31 9.16
C ALA A 16 -17.22 25.35 8.82
N MET A 17 -16.46 26.24 9.46
CA MET A 17 -15.00 26.29 9.30
C MET A 17 -14.32 25.02 9.81
N LEU A 18 -14.73 24.49 10.98
CA LEU A 18 -14.16 23.23 11.51
C LEU A 18 -14.44 22.04 10.57
N ALA A 19 -15.63 21.96 9.98
CA ALA A 19 -15.97 20.90 9.03
C ALA A 19 -15.20 21.01 7.70
N ALA A 20 -14.91 22.24 7.25
CA ALA A 20 -14.17 22.48 6.01
C ALA A 20 -12.67 22.17 6.10
N CYS A 21 -12.06 22.28 7.28
CA CYS A 21 -10.62 22.06 7.47
C CYS A 21 -10.18 20.58 7.49
N SER A 22 -11.12 19.62 7.55
CA SER A 22 -10.81 18.18 7.50
C SER A 22 -11.46 17.50 6.29
N SER A 23 -11.16 18.00 5.09
CA SER A 23 -11.55 17.32 3.86
C SER A 23 -10.69 16.06 3.65
N LYS A 24 -11.34 14.90 3.66
CA LYS A 24 -10.75 13.61 3.27
C LYS A 24 -11.45 13.12 2.01
N PRO A 25 -11.14 13.70 0.83
CA PRO A 25 -11.81 13.32 -0.41
C PRO A 25 -11.52 11.86 -0.75
N THR A 26 -12.55 11.09 -1.11
CA THR A 26 -12.45 9.67 -1.50
C THR A 26 -12.93 9.41 -2.93
N ASP A 27 -13.08 10.49 -3.72
CA ASP A 27 -13.66 10.52 -5.06
C ASP A 27 -12.85 9.74 -6.12
N ARG A 28 -11.55 9.55 -5.89
CA ARG A 28 -10.61 8.84 -6.78
C ARG A 28 -10.12 7.53 -6.16
N GLY A 29 -10.84 7.00 -5.17
CA GLY A 29 -10.46 5.79 -4.46
C GLY A 29 -9.37 5.99 -3.40
N GLN A 30 -9.16 7.23 -2.93
CA GLN A 30 -8.26 7.51 -1.81
C GLN A 30 -8.75 6.79 -0.54
N GLN A 31 -7.82 6.21 0.21
CA GLN A 31 -8.10 5.49 1.44
C GLN A 31 -7.30 6.10 2.60
N TYR A 32 -7.94 6.23 3.76
CA TYR A 32 -7.35 6.82 4.97
C TYR A 32 -7.38 5.85 6.16
N LYS A 33 -7.52 4.55 5.89
CA LYS A 33 -7.61 3.48 6.91
C LYS A 33 -6.26 2.98 7.42
N ASP A 34 -5.17 3.28 6.72
CA ASP A 34 -3.80 2.84 7.07
C ASP A 34 -3.04 3.82 7.99
N GLY A 35 -3.72 4.87 8.47
CA GLY A 35 -3.09 5.93 9.25
C GLY A 35 -2.25 6.89 8.41
N LYS A 36 -1.38 7.66 9.07
CA LYS A 36 -0.49 8.65 8.42
C LYS A 36 0.91 8.07 8.31
N PHE A 37 1.41 7.94 7.08
CA PHE A 37 2.80 7.59 6.83
C PHE A 37 3.71 8.79 7.14
N THR A 38 4.76 8.56 7.94
CA THR A 38 5.80 9.56 8.26
C THR A 38 7.08 9.36 7.43
N GLN A 39 7.15 8.27 6.67
CA GLN A 39 8.28 7.89 5.84
C GLN A 39 7.78 7.28 4.51
N PRO A 40 8.59 7.30 3.43
CA PRO A 40 8.18 6.79 2.12
C PRO A 40 7.86 5.28 2.11
N PHE A 41 8.57 4.48 2.91
CA PHE A 41 8.37 3.03 2.99
C PHE A 41 8.21 2.61 4.44
N SER A 42 7.06 2.03 4.79
CA SER A 42 6.80 1.51 6.13
C SER A 42 6.65 0.01 6.08
N LEU A 43 7.53 -0.70 6.79
CA LEU A 43 7.45 -2.15 6.91
C LEU A 43 6.24 -2.52 7.76
N VAL A 44 5.30 -3.27 7.16
CA VAL A 44 4.11 -3.76 7.83
C VAL A 44 4.18 -5.25 8.07
N ASN A 45 3.46 -5.72 9.10
CA ASN A 45 3.44 -7.12 9.43
C ASN A 45 2.65 -7.97 8.42
N GLN A 46 1.57 -7.39 7.90
CA GLN A 46 0.71 -7.96 6.89
C GLN A 46 0.12 -6.77 6.11
N PRO A 47 0.05 -6.83 4.77
CA PRO A 47 -0.65 -5.82 3.99
C PRO A 47 -2.14 -5.78 4.33
N ASP A 48 -2.74 -4.58 4.33
CA ASP A 48 -4.19 -4.41 4.42
C ASP A 48 -4.88 -4.68 3.07
N ALA A 49 -4.74 -5.91 2.60
CA ALA A 49 -5.37 -6.42 1.40
C ALA A 49 -5.94 -7.81 1.70
N VAL A 50 -7.17 -8.06 1.25
CA VAL A 50 -7.90 -9.30 1.52
C VAL A 50 -7.89 -10.19 0.29
N GLY A 51 -7.68 -11.48 0.52
CA GLY A 51 -7.72 -12.51 -0.53
C GLY A 51 -6.38 -12.70 -1.22
N ALA A 52 -6.45 -13.14 -2.47
CA ALA A 52 -5.30 -13.46 -3.31
C ALA A 52 -5.30 -12.64 -4.61
N PRO A 53 -4.12 -12.38 -5.22
CA PRO A 53 -4.04 -11.70 -6.50
C PRO A 53 -4.79 -12.46 -7.60
N ILE A 54 -5.60 -11.74 -8.38
CA ILE A 54 -6.41 -12.32 -9.47
C ILE A 54 -5.59 -12.60 -10.75
N ASN A 55 -4.44 -11.95 -10.89
CA ASN A 55 -3.60 -11.94 -12.11
C ASN A 55 -2.32 -12.77 -11.94
N ALA A 56 -2.38 -13.86 -11.18
CA ALA A 56 -1.22 -14.72 -10.94
C ALA A 56 -0.64 -15.31 -12.24
N GLY A 57 -1.49 -15.63 -13.23
CA GLY A 57 -1.08 -16.12 -14.55
C GLY A 57 -0.30 -15.06 -15.34
N ASP A 58 -0.88 -13.86 -15.48
CA ASP A 58 -0.25 -12.74 -16.18
C ASP A 58 1.09 -12.34 -15.54
N PHE A 59 1.17 -12.38 -14.21
CA PHE A 59 2.43 -12.14 -13.51
C PHE A 59 3.50 -13.17 -13.88
N ALA A 60 3.14 -14.46 -14.00
CA ALA A 60 4.08 -15.49 -14.41
C ALA A 60 4.59 -15.26 -15.84
N GLU A 61 3.69 -14.93 -16.77
CA GLU A 61 4.06 -14.57 -18.15
C GLU A 61 4.99 -13.36 -18.18
N GLN A 62 4.68 -12.31 -17.40
CA GLN A 62 5.52 -11.11 -17.31
C GLN A 62 6.94 -11.44 -16.81
N VAL A 63 7.06 -12.36 -15.84
CA VAL A 63 8.37 -12.81 -15.33
C VAL A 63 9.15 -13.56 -16.43
N ASP A 64 8.49 -14.38 -17.25
CA ASP A 64 9.12 -15.08 -18.37
C ASP A 64 9.56 -14.11 -19.48
N GLN A 65 8.78 -13.05 -19.75
CA GLN A 65 9.19 -11.97 -20.64
C GLN A 65 10.43 -11.23 -20.11
N ILE A 66 10.50 -10.94 -18.81
CA ILE A 66 11.69 -10.32 -18.20
C ILE A 66 12.89 -11.26 -18.33
N ARG A 67 12.70 -12.56 -18.12
CA ARG A 67 13.75 -13.57 -18.24
C ARG A 67 14.34 -13.62 -19.64
N SER A 68 13.52 -13.52 -20.68
CA SER A 68 13.97 -13.55 -22.07
C SER A 68 14.53 -12.21 -22.56
N ALA A 69 13.85 -11.09 -22.26
CA ALA A 69 14.22 -9.77 -22.75
C ALA A 69 15.34 -9.10 -21.93
N SER A 70 15.44 -9.39 -20.62
CA SER A 70 16.45 -8.80 -19.75
C SER A 70 17.00 -9.81 -18.71
N PRO A 71 17.85 -10.75 -19.14
CA PRO A 71 18.41 -11.78 -18.26
C PRO A 71 19.18 -11.23 -17.05
N ARG A 72 19.82 -10.06 -17.20
CA ARG A 72 20.53 -9.38 -16.11
C ARG A 72 19.56 -8.87 -15.03
N LEU A 73 18.44 -8.27 -15.43
CA LEU A 73 17.41 -7.84 -14.49
C LEU A 73 16.78 -9.04 -13.80
N TYR A 74 16.47 -10.09 -14.57
CA TYR A 74 15.94 -11.34 -14.04
C TYR A 74 16.86 -11.93 -12.97
N THR A 75 18.15 -12.07 -13.26
CA THR A 75 19.12 -12.63 -12.31
C THR A 75 19.17 -11.83 -11.02
N ASN A 76 19.24 -10.50 -11.12
CA ASN A 76 19.29 -9.60 -9.95
C ASN A 76 18.05 -9.73 -9.04
N GLN A 77 16.87 -9.91 -9.64
CA GLN A 77 15.59 -9.93 -8.92
C GLN A 77 14.98 -11.33 -8.77
N SER A 78 15.71 -12.37 -9.20
CA SER A 78 15.25 -13.77 -9.24
C SER A 78 14.74 -14.26 -7.89
N ASN A 79 15.39 -13.86 -6.79
CA ASN A 79 14.96 -14.17 -5.42
C ASN A 79 13.54 -13.66 -5.14
N VAL A 80 13.21 -12.44 -5.60
CA VAL A 80 11.89 -11.84 -5.41
C VAL A 80 10.85 -12.55 -6.26
N TYR A 81 11.13 -12.74 -7.56
CA TYR A 81 10.21 -13.41 -8.47
C TYR A 81 9.88 -14.83 -8.00
N ASN A 82 10.88 -15.59 -7.57
CA ASN A 82 10.70 -16.95 -7.07
C ASN A 82 9.89 -16.97 -5.76
N ALA A 83 10.14 -16.04 -4.84
CA ALA A 83 9.37 -15.91 -3.60
C ALA A 83 7.88 -15.62 -3.88
N VAL A 84 7.60 -14.68 -4.79
CA VAL A 84 6.24 -14.32 -5.20
C VAL A 84 5.55 -15.52 -5.87
N GLN A 85 6.21 -16.18 -6.83
CA GLN A 85 5.63 -17.32 -7.53
C GLN A 85 5.33 -18.49 -6.58
N ASN A 86 6.21 -18.78 -5.62
CA ASN A 86 5.97 -19.82 -4.63
C ASN A 86 4.78 -19.50 -3.71
N TRP A 87 4.67 -18.24 -3.29
CA TRP A 87 3.52 -17.76 -2.52
C TRP A 87 2.20 -17.81 -3.32
N LEU A 88 2.22 -17.44 -4.60
CA LEU A 88 1.05 -17.54 -5.46
C LEU A 88 0.63 -19.00 -5.66
N ARG A 89 1.59 -19.92 -5.85
CA ARG A 89 1.34 -21.37 -5.96
C ARG A 89 0.76 -21.98 -4.68
N SER A 90 1.03 -21.39 -3.52
CA SER A 90 0.45 -21.83 -2.23
C SER A 90 -0.91 -21.20 -1.92
N GLY A 91 -1.52 -20.49 -2.87
CA GLY A 91 -2.85 -19.90 -2.73
C GLY A 91 -2.87 -18.38 -2.62
N GLY A 92 -1.71 -17.70 -2.51
CA GLY A 92 -1.62 -16.25 -2.65
C GLY A 92 -2.29 -15.41 -1.55
N ASP A 93 -2.64 -15.97 -0.39
CA ASP A 93 -3.20 -15.18 0.72
C ASP A 93 -2.14 -14.23 1.29
N THR A 94 -2.45 -12.94 1.38
CA THR A 94 -1.55 -11.90 1.93
C THR A 94 -1.10 -12.19 3.37
N ARG A 95 -1.87 -12.97 4.14
CA ARG A 95 -1.53 -13.44 5.50
C ARG A 95 -0.34 -14.39 5.52
N THR A 96 -0.19 -15.21 4.49
CA THR A 96 0.90 -16.21 4.41
C THR A 96 2.14 -15.66 3.71
N MET A 97 2.05 -14.48 3.09
CA MET A 97 3.14 -13.85 2.33
C MET A 97 4.46 -13.77 3.09
N ARG A 98 4.41 -13.52 4.42
CA ARG A 98 5.61 -13.47 5.28
C ARG A 98 6.47 -14.75 5.21
N GLN A 99 5.85 -15.92 5.10
CA GLN A 99 6.53 -17.22 5.10
C GLN A 99 7.43 -17.40 3.86
N TYR A 100 7.12 -16.68 2.77
CA TYR A 100 7.86 -16.73 1.51
C TYR A 100 8.88 -15.59 1.38
N TRP A 101 8.78 -14.56 2.23
CA TRP A 101 9.51 -13.28 2.07
C TRP A 101 10.83 -13.17 2.86
N HIS A 102 11.31 -14.26 3.47
CA HIS A 102 12.49 -14.28 4.35
C HIS A 102 13.76 -13.63 3.74
N ARG A 103 13.89 -13.54 2.40
CA ARG A 103 14.99 -12.85 1.71
C ARG A 103 14.67 -11.46 1.14
N CYS A 104 13.41 -11.15 0.84
CA CYS A 104 13.05 -9.89 0.16
C CYS A 104 13.16 -8.65 1.09
N LEU A 105 13.00 -8.84 2.41
CA LEU A 105 13.16 -7.77 3.41
C LEU A 105 14.62 -7.51 3.83
N ALA A 106 15.55 -8.40 3.47
CA ALA A 106 16.96 -8.20 3.72
C ALA A 106 17.59 -7.21 2.71
N ASP A 107 17.16 -7.25 1.44
CA ASP A 107 17.70 -6.35 0.40
C ASP A 107 17.21 -4.89 0.56
N GLY A 108 15.97 -4.69 1.05
CA GLY A 108 15.44 -3.34 1.34
C GLY A 108 16.16 -2.61 2.48
N ARG A 109 16.70 -3.35 3.46
CA ARG A 109 17.48 -2.76 4.57
C ARG A 109 18.85 -2.25 4.13
N HIS A 110 19.47 -2.85 3.12
CA HIS A 110 20.75 -2.37 2.59
C HIS A 110 20.61 -1.13 1.70
N ARG A 111 19.44 -0.91 1.07
CA ARG A 111 19.18 0.26 0.22
C ARG A 111 18.71 1.52 0.95
N GLN A 112 18.28 1.41 2.21
CA GLN A 112 17.95 2.56 3.07
C GLN A 112 19.19 3.19 3.76
N LEU A 113 20.37 2.54 3.65
CA LEU A 113 21.62 3.00 4.26
C LEU A 113 22.61 3.59 3.24
N ARG A 114 22.15 3.96 2.04
CA ARG A 114 22.91 4.73 1.05
C ARG A 114 22.15 5.98 0.65
#